data_AF-A0A497I9Q2-F1
#
_entry.id   AF-A0A497I9Q2-F1
#
_cell.length_a   1.000
_cell.length_b   1.000
_cell.length_c   1.000
_cell.angle_alpha   90.00
_cell.angle_beta   90.00
_cell.angle_gamma   90.00
#
_symmetry.space_group_name_H-M   'P 1'
#
loop_
_entity.id
_entity.type
_entity.pdbx_description
1 polymer ?
#
loop_
_entity_poly.entity_id
_entity_poly.type
_entity_poly.pdbx_seq_one_letter_code
_entity_poly.pdbx_strand_id
1 'polypeptide(L)'
;AKLCKRVGLELVEPLYNRDTMELLLKYAKIGLDFLIIGMRRNSLSHEWLGKTITRENFENFLAEALSNGIDPCGEYGEYHTLVTRIGGRRLIIERCPFLTHEKDNMLYISLRAIAHS
;
A
#
# COMPACT_ATOMS: atom_id res chain seq x y z
N ALA A 1 -7.41 -6.30 -21.50
CA ALA A 1 -8.68 -6.49 -22.23
C ALA A 1 -8.99 -7.91 -22.77
N LYS A 2 -8.01 -8.75 -23.11
CA LYS A 2 -8.27 -10.06 -23.78
C LYS A 2 -9.25 -10.97 -23.00
N LEU A 3 -9.12 -11.05 -21.67
CA LEU A 3 -10.01 -11.85 -20.82
C LEU A 3 -11.44 -11.30 -20.78
N CYS A 4 -11.62 -10.00 -20.50
CA CYS A 4 -12.94 -9.34 -20.50
C CYS A 4 -13.68 -9.54 -21.82
N LYS A 5 -12.98 -9.35 -22.96
CA LYS A 5 -13.53 -9.57 -24.31
C LYS A 5 -14.04 -11.00 -24.53
N ARG A 6 -13.37 -12.02 -23.98
CA ARG A 6 -13.78 -13.44 -24.15
C ARG A 6 -15.11 -13.76 -23.46
N VAL A 7 -15.48 -13.00 -22.43
CA VAL A 7 -16.69 -13.23 -21.63
C VAL A 7 -17.74 -12.12 -21.82
N GLY A 8 -17.57 -11.27 -22.83
CA GLY A 8 -18.51 -10.18 -23.13
C GLY A 8 -18.53 -9.05 -22.09
N LEU A 9 -17.46 -8.88 -21.31
CA LEU A 9 -17.30 -7.80 -20.33
C LEU A 9 -16.47 -6.64 -20.88
N GLU A 10 -16.81 -5.44 -20.44
CA GLU A 10 -16.01 -4.23 -20.64
C GLU A 10 -14.90 -4.13 -19.58
N LEU A 11 -13.70 -3.73 -20.01
CA LEU A 11 -12.60 -3.45 -19.11
C LEU A 11 -12.65 -1.96 -18.72
N VAL A 12 -12.86 -1.68 -17.43
CA VAL A 12 -12.80 -0.34 -16.87
C VAL A 12 -11.55 -0.23 -16.00
N GLU A 13 -10.67 0.72 -16.31
CA GLU A 13 -9.40 0.93 -15.59
C GLU A 13 -9.36 2.37 -15.05
N PRO A 14 -10.04 2.67 -13.92
CA PRO A 14 -10.24 4.06 -13.45
C PRO A 14 -8.95 4.81 -13.12
N LEU A 15 -7.87 4.07 -12.85
CA LEU A 15 -6.59 4.60 -12.42
C LEU A 15 -5.52 4.53 -13.51
N TYR A 16 -5.82 3.96 -14.68
CA TYR A 16 -4.83 3.77 -15.73
C TYR A 16 -4.25 5.10 -16.23
N ASN A 17 -2.93 5.16 -16.37
CA ASN A 17 -2.18 6.32 -16.86
C ASN A 17 -2.41 7.60 -16.03
N ARG A 18 -2.72 7.45 -14.73
CA ARG A 18 -2.84 8.56 -13.78
C ARG A 18 -1.51 8.74 -13.07
N ASP A 19 -1.19 9.98 -12.73
CA ASP A 19 0.01 10.31 -11.96
C ASP A 19 -0.08 9.71 -10.54
N THR A 20 0.91 8.90 -10.18
CA THR A 20 0.94 8.13 -8.93
C THR A 20 1.13 9.02 -7.70
N MET A 21 1.84 10.15 -7.83
CA MET A 21 1.97 11.16 -6.79
C MET A 21 0.61 11.82 -6.51
N GLU A 22 -0.10 12.26 -7.55
CA GLU A 22 -1.44 12.81 -7.42
C GLU A 22 -2.43 11.82 -6.82
N LEU A 23 -2.35 10.53 -7.21
CA LEU A 23 -3.20 9.49 -6.65
C LEU A 23 -2.94 9.31 -5.16
N LEU A 24 -1.68 9.21 -4.75
CA LEU A 24 -1.32 9.04 -3.34
C LEU A 24 -1.79 10.25 -2.50
N LEU A 25 -1.62 11.47 -3.00
CA LEU A 25 -2.15 12.69 -2.36
C LEU A 25 -3.68 12.67 -2.25
N LYS A 26 -4.39 12.18 -3.27
CA LYS A 26 -5.84 11.99 -3.23
C LYS A 26 -6.24 10.97 -2.17
N TYR A 27 -5.49 9.88 -2.01
CA TYR A 27 -5.73 8.87 -0.97
C TYR A 27 -5.63 9.46 0.44
N ALA A 28 -4.59 10.24 0.71
CA ALA A 28 -4.47 10.97 1.98
C ALA A 28 -5.65 11.90 2.22
N LYS A 29 -6.12 12.61 1.18
CA LYS A 29 -7.25 13.55 1.27
C LYS A 29 -8.58 12.87 1.59
N ILE A 30 -8.83 11.67 1.07
CA ILE A 30 -10.07 10.91 1.34
C ILE A 30 -10.02 10.11 2.65
N GLY A 31 -8.96 10.26 3.44
CA GLY A 31 -8.78 9.54 4.70
C GLY A 31 -8.51 8.04 4.50
N LEU A 32 -7.81 7.69 3.42
CA LEU A 32 -7.34 6.33 3.19
C LEU A 32 -6.03 6.14 3.96
N ASP A 33 -6.05 5.25 4.95
CA ASP A 33 -4.83 4.78 5.62
C ASP A 33 -4.47 3.39 5.11
N PHE A 34 -3.18 3.11 4.99
CA PHE A 34 -2.70 1.83 4.54
C PHE A 34 -1.48 1.37 5.33
N LEU A 35 -1.42 0.09 5.65
CA LEU A 35 -0.32 -0.58 6.29
C LEU A 35 0.67 -1.08 5.23
N ILE A 36 1.97 -0.82 5.40
CA ILE A 36 3.01 -1.47 4.59
C ILE A 36 3.17 -2.91 5.08
N ILE A 37 2.81 -3.87 4.24
CA ILE A 37 2.84 -5.31 4.55
C ILE A 37 3.99 -6.04 3.87
N GLY A 38 4.60 -5.41 2.88
CA GLY A 38 5.83 -5.88 2.29
C GLY A 38 6.59 -4.76 1.62
N MET A 39 7.90 -4.92 1.51
CA MET A 39 8.80 -3.90 0.99
C MET A 39 10.05 -4.53 0.39
N ARG A 40 10.46 -4.07 -0.79
CA ARG A 40 11.68 -4.52 -1.44
C ARG A 40 12.86 -4.13 -0.55
N ARG A 41 13.88 -4.97 -0.46
CA ARG A 41 15.06 -4.58 0.30
C ARG A 41 15.66 -3.30 -0.25
N ASN A 42 16.07 -2.44 0.67
CA ASN A 42 16.72 -1.16 0.41
C ASN A 42 15.86 -0.17 -0.41
N SER A 43 14.54 -0.37 -0.51
CA SER A 43 13.66 0.62 -1.17
C SER A 43 13.24 1.74 -0.22
N LEU A 44 12.84 1.43 1.00
CA LEU A 44 12.56 2.38 2.07
C LEU A 44 13.16 1.87 3.38
N SER A 45 13.17 2.74 4.38
CA SER A 45 13.63 2.47 5.74
C SER A 45 12.82 1.34 6.36
N HIS A 46 13.50 0.46 7.09
CA HIS A 46 12.88 -0.73 7.68
C HIS A 46 11.75 -0.39 8.65
N GLU A 47 11.74 0.82 9.23
CA GLU A 47 10.66 1.30 10.08
C GLU A 47 9.30 1.41 9.39
N TRP A 48 9.27 1.47 8.05
CA TRP A 48 8.00 1.50 7.31
C TRP A 48 7.32 0.14 7.29
N LEU A 49 8.07 -0.96 7.34
CA LEU A 49 7.50 -2.31 7.36
C LEU A 49 6.69 -2.52 8.64
N GLY A 50 5.39 -2.79 8.51
CA GLY A 50 4.47 -2.88 9.65
C GLY A 50 3.95 -1.53 10.19
N LYS A 51 4.30 -0.42 9.53
CA LYS A 51 3.82 0.92 9.86
C LYS A 51 2.60 1.26 9.01
N THR A 52 1.60 1.84 9.66
CA THR A 52 0.43 2.39 8.97
C THR A 52 0.75 3.81 8.51
N ILE A 53 0.62 4.06 7.22
CA ILE A 53 0.65 5.38 6.62
C ILE A 53 -0.70 6.03 6.88
N THR A 54 -0.68 7.13 7.61
CA THR A 54 -1.84 7.94 7.98
C THR A 54 -1.56 9.38 7.56
N ARG A 55 -2.57 10.24 7.67
CA ARG A 55 -2.41 11.69 7.42
C ARG A 55 -1.25 12.33 8.21
N GLU A 56 -0.89 11.80 9.37
CA GLU A 56 0.14 12.38 10.25
C GLU A 56 1.57 12.10 9.78
N ASN A 57 1.82 10.95 9.15
CA ASN A 57 3.15 10.53 8.71
C ASN A 57 3.29 10.42 7.19
N PHE A 58 2.23 10.76 6.46
CA PHE A 58 2.15 10.68 5.01
C PHE A 58 3.25 11.46 4.30
N GLU A 59 3.50 12.71 4.71
CA GLU A 59 4.51 13.57 4.07
C GLU A 59 5.92 13.00 4.24
N ASN A 60 6.22 12.41 5.40
CA ASN A 60 7.50 11.75 5.66
C ASN A 60 7.68 10.52 4.76
N PHE A 61 6.62 9.72 4.62
CA PHE A 61 6.62 8.56 3.73
C PHE A 61 6.85 8.96 2.27
N LEU A 62 6.10 9.96 1.80
CA LEU A 62 6.20 10.45 0.43
C LEU A 62 7.58 11.05 0.14
N ALA A 63 8.12 11.85 1.07
CA ALA A 63 9.44 12.44 0.92
C ALA A 63 10.54 11.37 0.74
N GLU A 64 10.49 10.30 1.54
CA GLU A 64 11.46 9.21 1.44
C GLU A 64 11.27 8.38 0.16
N ALA A 65 10.03 8.08 -0.22
CA ALA A 65 9.76 7.40 -1.47
C ALA A 65 10.36 8.17 -2.67
N LEU A 66 10.11 9.48 -2.73
CA LEU A 66 10.65 10.34 -3.79
C LEU A 66 12.18 10.44 -3.74
N SER A 67 12.79 10.57 -2.56
CA SER A 67 14.25 10.64 -2.44
C SER A 67 14.95 9.36 -2.90
N ASN A 68 14.27 8.21 -2.75
CA ASN A 68 14.80 6.90 -3.13
C ASN A 68 14.40 6.50 -4.57
N GLY A 69 13.70 7.37 -5.30
CA GLY A 69 13.22 7.08 -6.65
C GLY A 69 12.16 5.98 -6.71
N ILE A 70 11.42 5.79 -5.62
CA ILE A 70 10.35 4.81 -5.48
C ILE A 70 9.04 5.43 -5.99
N ASP A 71 8.27 4.67 -6.76
CA ASP A 71 6.96 5.12 -7.19
C ASP A 71 6.04 5.36 -5.97
N PRO A 72 5.37 6.52 -5.85
CA PRO A 72 4.49 6.85 -4.73
C PRO A 72 3.32 5.89 -4.50
N CYS A 73 2.95 5.06 -5.48
CA CYS A 73 1.92 4.03 -5.33
C CYS A 73 2.52 2.61 -5.29
N GLY A 74 3.85 2.47 -5.38
CA GLY A 74 4.54 1.18 -5.46
C GLY A 74 4.22 0.41 -6.74
N GLU A 75 3.95 1.11 -7.84
CA GLU A 75 3.48 0.52 -9.11
C GLU A 75 4.41 -0.56 -9.68
N TYR A 76 5.71 -0.50 -9.36
CA TYR A 76 6.73 -1.42 -9.84
C TYR A 76 7.10 -2.51 -8.81
N GLY A 77 6.27 -2.71 -7.79
CA GLY A 77 6.47 -3.70 -6.74
C GLY A 77 7.60 -3.33 -5.79
N GLU A 78 7.70 -2.05 -5.41
CA GLU A 78 8.63 -1.55 -4.41
C GLU A 78 8.14 -1.81 -2.98
N TYR A 79 6.82 -1.83 -2.80
CA TYR A 79 6.15 -2.21 -1.56
C TYR A 79 4.73 -2.70 -1.82
N HIS A 80 4.18 -3.39 -0.83
CA HIS A 80 2.81 -3.90 -0.83
C HIS A 80 2.08 -3.33 0.38
N THR A 81 0.80 -3.03 0.17
CA THR A 81 -0.02 -2.39 1.20
C THR A 81 -1.27 -3.18 1.51
N LEU A 82 -1.82 -2.92 2.70
CA LEU A 82 -3.16 -3.32 3.09
C LEU A 82 -3.91 -2.06 3.54
N VAL A 83 -5.03 -1.73 2.89
CA VAL A 83 -5.87 -0.60 3.30
C VAL A 83 -6.47 -0.90 4.67
N THR A 84 -6.21 -0.04 5.66
CA THR A 84 -6.68 -0.20 7.04
C THR A 84 -7.80 0.76 7.41
N ARG A 85 -7.98 1.86 6.66
CA ARG A 85 -9.08 2.79 6.86
C ARG A 85 -9.50 3.41 5.53
N ILE A 86 -10.80 3.63 5.35
CA ILE A 86 -11.35 4.50 4.33
C ILE A 86 -12.64 5.14 4.85
N GLY A 87 -12.70 6.48 4.85
CA GLY A 87 -13.79 7.21 5.48
C GLY A 87 -13.95 6.83 6.96
N GLY A 88 -15.18 6.49 7.38
CA GLY A 88 -15.47 6.04 8.74
C GLY A 88 -15.20 4.55 9.03
N ARG A 89 -14.80 3.77 8.02
CA ARG A 89 -14.58 2.32 8.17
C ARG A 89 -13.12 2.04 8.45
N ARG A 90 -12.85 1.29 9.51
CA ARG A 90 -11.49 0.92 9.95
C ARG A 90 -11.39 -0.58 10.18
N LEU A 91 -10.33 -1.18 9.66
CA LEU A 91 -9.92 -2.54 9.96
C LEU A 91 -9.07 -2.54 11.24
N ILE A 92 -9.43 -3.40 12.19
CA ILE A 92 -8.63 -3.62 13.39
C ILE A 92 -7.69 -4.80 13.12
N ILE A 93 -6.39 -4.54 13.25
CA ILE A 93 -5.34 -5.53 13.07
C ILE A 93 -4.71 -5.79 14.44
N GLU A 94 -4.66 -7.05 14.84
CA GLU A 94 -3.95 -7.44 16.05
C GLU A 94 -2.45 -7.32 15.78
N ARG A 95 -1.78 -6.45 16.53
CA ARG A 95 -0.33 -6.25 16.41
C ARG A 95 0.37 -7.20 17.38
N CYS A 96 0.72 -8.39 16.90
CA CYS A 96 1.74 -9.23 17.52
C CYS A 96 3.14 -8.80 17.02
N PRO A 97 4.24 -9.19 17.69
CA PRO A 97 5.56 -9.13 17.06
C PRO A 97 5.48 -9.79 15.69
N PHE A 98 5.69 -9.00 14.64
CA PHE A 98 5.49 -9.47 13.28
C PHE A 98 6.57 -10.51 12.98
N LEU A 99 6.15 -11.69 12.52
CA LEU A 99 7.08 -12.60 11.86
C LEU A 99 7.38 -12.02 10.49
N THR A 100 8.63 -11.63 10.28
CA THR A 100 9.13 -11.20 8.97
C THR A 100 9.58 -12.39 8.15
N HIS A 101 9.13 -12.44 6.92
CA HIS A 101 9.51 -13.45 5.93
C HIS A 101 10.12 -12.76 4.72
N GLU A 102 11.05 -13.46 4.08
CA GLU A 102 11.71 -12.95 2.90
C GLU A 102 11.44 -13.87 1.71
N LYS A 103 11.12 -13.26 0.58
CA LYS A 103 10.97 -13.96 -0.69
C LYS A 103 11.31 -13.03 -1.85
N ASP A 104 12.10 -13.48 -2.80
CA ASP A 104 12.40 -12.75 -4.05
C ASP A 104 12.82 -11.29 -3.83
N ASN A 105 13.72 -11.05 -2.87
CA ASN A 105 14.20 -9.71 -2.47
C ASN A 105 13.14 -8.78 -1.82
N MET A 106 12.00 -9.34 -1.43
CA MET A 106 10.93 -8.66 -0.73
C MET A 106 10.84 -9.16 0.71
N LEU A 107 10.75 -8.22 1.66
CA LEU A 107 10.40 -8.49 3.05
C LEU A 107 8.89 -8.40 3.20
N TYR A 108 8.28 -9.33 3.92
CA TYR A 108 6.86 -9.35 4.24
C TYR A 108 6.65 -9.53 5.74
N ILE A 109 5.52 -9.06 6.25
CA ILE A 109 5.07 -9.37 7.61
C ILE A 109 3.86 -10.31 7.60
N SER A 110 3.84 -11.23 8.55
CA SER A 110 2.65 -12.00 8.88
C SER A 110 1.68 -11.16 9.71
N LEU A 111 0.41 -11.12 9.30
CA LEU A 111 -0.66 -10.38 9.97
C LEU A 111 -1.74 -11.32 10.51
N ARG A 112 -2.32 -10.95 11.64
CA ARG A 112 -3.57 -11.51 12.14
C ARG A 112 -4.62 -10.39 12.20
N ALA A 113 -5.66 -10.50 11.38
CA ALA A 113 -6.76 -9.55 11.37
C ALA A 113 -7.92 -10.11 12.21
N ILE A 114 -8.57 -9.23 12.99
CA ILE A 114 -9.82 -9.54 13.67
C ILE A 114 -10.90 -8.73 12.97
N ALA A 115 -11.71 -9.40 12.15
CA ALA A 115 -12.89 -8.78 11.56
C ALA A 115 -14.01 -8.78 12.61
N HIS A 116 -14.50 -7.60 12.99
CA HIS A 116 -15.77 -7.48 13.70
C HIS A 116 -16.87 -7.19 12.67
N SER A 117 -17.88 -8.06 12.65
CA SER A 117 -19.13 -7.90 11.91
C SER A 117 -19.93 -6.72 12.40
#